data_AF-A0A914QFP5-F1
#
_entry.id   AF-A0A914QFP5-F1
#
_cell.length_a   1.000
_cell.length_b   1.000
_cell.length_c   1.000
_cell.angle_alpha   90.00
_cell.angle_beta   90.00
_cell.angle_gamma   90.00
#
_symmetry.space_group_name_H-M   'P 1'
#
loop_
_entity.id
_entity.type
_entity.pdbx_description
1 polymer ?
#
loop_
_entity_poly.entity_id
_entity_poly.type
_entity_poly.pdbx_seq_one_letter_code
_entity_poly.pdbx_strand_id
1 'polypeptide(L)'
;MIILPYSSRFDKDDLLKMMKRFRPNVKISIASPYTWMTEFGPMLIAVDGLEHVKCDDSMIDKLCHVCGKEAKTLPACSGCKMALYCSKECQKIDWNELNHEGICKHLKMYANLL
;
A
#
# COMPACT_ATOMS: atom_id res chain seq x y z
N MET A 1 -4.67 -4.38 11.50
CA MET A 1 -4.14 -5.58 10.83
C MET A 1 -2.84 -5.19 10.15
N ILE A 2 -1.70 -5.54 10.73
CA ILE A 2 -0.41 -5.30 10.12
C ILE A 2 0.03 -6.65 9.56
N ILE A 3 -0.01 -6.80 8.23
CA ILE A 3 0.62 -7.94 7.57
C ILE A 3 2.09 -7.56 7.45
N LEU A 4 2.90 -8.01 8.40
CA LEU A 4 4.35 -8.00 8.25
C LEU A 4 4.71 -9.40 7.75
N PRO A 5 5.12 -9.55 6.48
CA PRO A 5 5.63 -10.84 6.05
C PRO A 5 6.90 -11.14 6.85
N TYR A 6 6.96 -12.31 7.48
CA TYR A 6 8.03 -12.74 8.39
C TYR A 6 9.30 -13.17 7.62
N SER A 7 9.68 -12.41 6.59
CA SER A 7 10.88 -12.69 5.81
C SER A 7 12.01 -11.77 6.26
N SER A 8 13.10 -12.37 6.75
CA SER A 8 14.36 -11.69 7.10
C SER A 8 15.14 -11.20 5.87
N ARG A 9 14.56 -11.30 4.66
CA ARG A 9 15.11 -10.82 3.39
C ARG A 9 13.99 -10.33 2.48
N PHE A 10 13.53 -9.10 2.67
CA PHE A 10 12.92 -8.38 1.57
C PHE A 10 14.03 -7.87 0.66
N ASP A 11 14.11 -8.42 -0.54
CA ASP A 11 14.90 -7.78 -1.57
C ASP A 11 14.16 -6.55 -2.13
N LYS A 12 14.84 -5.80 -3.01
CA LYS A 12 14.25 -4.60 -3.62
C LYS A 12 13.05 -4.91 -4.51
N ASP A 13 12.99 -6.10 -5.09
CA ASP A 13 11.92 -6.49 -6.01
C ASP A 13 10.64 -6.81 -5.25
N ASP A 14 10.75 -7.44 -4.09
CA ASP A 14 9.61 -7.70 -3.22
C ASP A 14 9.04 -6.43 -2.61
N LEU A 15 9.89 -5.48 -2.20
CA LEU A 15 9.44 -4.14 -1.79
C LEU A 15 8.68 -3.44 -2.92
N LEU A 16 9.21 -3.48 -4.15
CA LEU A 16 8.59 -2.85 -5.30
C LEU A 16 7.25 -3.49 -5.67
N LYS A 17 7.15 -4.82 -5.62
CA LYS A 17 5.89 -5.56 -5.79
C LYS A 17 4.89 -5.18 -4.70
N MET A 18 5.34 -5.07 -3.45
CA MET A 18 4.47 -4.70 -2.34
C MET A 18 3.91 -3.28 -2.51
N MET A 19 4.75 -2.29 -2.83
CA MET A 19 4.31 -0.90 -2.97
C MET A 19 3.40 -0.66 -4.18
N LYS A 20 3.49 -1.51 -5.21
CA LYS A 20 2.55 -1.49 -6.34
C LYS A 20 1.19 -2.08 -5.98
N ARG A 21 1.19 -3.27 -5.37
CA ARG A 21 -0.03 -4.06 -5.12
C ARG A 21 -0.80 -3.58 -3.89
N PHE A 22 -0.11 -3.34 -2.79
CA PHE A 22 -0.73 -3.00 -1.51
C PHE A 22 -0.92 -1.49 -1.36
N ARG A 23 -1.85 -0.93 -2.14
CA ARG A 23 -2.31 0.45 -1.95
C ARG A 23 -3.59 0.50 -1.11
N PRO A 24 -3.92 1.67 -0.54
CA PRO A 24 -5.22 1.87 0.08
C PRO A 24 -6.37 1.48 -0.85
N ASN A 25 -7.45 0.96 -0.27
CA ASN A 25 -8.69 0.57 -0.97
C ASN A 25 -8.58 -0.64 -1.91
N VAL A 26 -7.47 -1.38 -1.86
CA VAL A 26 -7.34 -2.64 -2.58
C VAL A 26 -7.90 -3.80 -1.76
N LYS A 27 -8.65 -4.69 -2.42
CA LYS A 27 -9.09 -5.94 -1.82
C LYS A 27 -7.97 -6.97 -1.85
N ILE A 28 -7.59 -7.45 -0.68
CA ILE A 28 -6.61 -8.52 -0.52
C ILE A 28 -7.33 -9.81 -0.09
N SER A 29 -6.91 -10.92 -0.67
CA SER A 29 -7.28 -12.27 -0.23
C SER A 29 -6.02 -13.00 0.20
N ILE A 30 -6.02 -13.49 1.43
CA ILE A 30 -4.90 -14.23 2.00
C ILE A 30 -5.21 -15.72 1.90
N ALA A 31 -4.40 -16.45 1.14
CA ALA A 31 -4.40 -17.90 1.13
C ALA A 31 -3.64 -18.41 2.35
N SER A 32 -4.20 -19.40 3.04
CA SER A 32 -3.56 -20.07 4.19
C SER A 32 -3.07 -19.14 5.30
N PRO A 33 -3.92 -18.22 5.84
CA PRO A 33 -3.52 -17.41 6.99
C PRO A 33 -3.33 -18.29 8.22
N TYR A 34 -2.39 -17.93 9.09
CA TYR A 34 -2.26 -18.50 10.42
C TYR A 34 -2.16 -17.41 11.48
N THR A 35 -2.49 -17.75 12.72
CA THR A 35 -2.32 -16.85 13.85
C THR A 35 -0.91 -16.94 14.41
N TRP A 36 -0.29 -15.79 14.67
CA TRP A 36 1.01 -15.72 15.31
C TRP A 36 0.91 -14.95 16.61
N MET A 37 1.41 -15.55 17.70
CA MET A 37 1.51 -14.94 19.00
C MET A 37 2.85 -14.21 19.11
N THR A 38 2.79 -12.90 19.29
CA THR A 38 3.99 -12.09 19.56
C THR A 38 4.32 -12.09 21.05
N GLU A 39 5.60 -11.98 21.42
CA GLU A 39 6.04 -12.02 22.83
C GLU A 39 5.46 -10.88 23.69
N PHE A 40 5.17 -9.72 23.11
CA PHE A 40 4.77 -8.50 23.84
C PHE A 40 3.64 -7.70 23.17
N GLY A 41 2.86 -8.32 22.30
CA GLY A 41 1.93 -7.59 21.43
C GLY A 41 0.67 -8.38 21.05
N PRO A 42 -0.16 -7.79 20.17
CA PRO A 42 -1.40 -8.42 19.74
C PRO A 42 -1.13 -9.68 18.93
N MET A 43 -2.09 -10.60 18.93
CA MET A 43 -2.13 -11.70 17.98
C MET A 43 -2.23 -11.15 16.55
N LEU A 44 -1.36 -11.64 15.66
CA LEU A 44 -1.32 -11.22 14.26
C LEU A 44 -1.86 -12.31 13.34
N ILE A 45 -2.45 -11.88 12.22
CA ILE A 45 -2.67 -12.76 11.06
C ILE A 45 -1.38 -12.71 10.24
N ALA A 46 -0.74 -13.86 10.08
CA ALA A 46 0.53 -14.02 9.39
C ALA A 46 0.38 -14.91 8.14
N VAL A 47 1.35 -14.74 7.24
CA VAL A 47 1.51 -15.47 5.98
C VAL A 47 2.99 -15.67 5.72
N ASP A 48 3.39 -16.81 5.17
CA ASP A 48 4.81 -17.14 4.95
C ASP A 48 5.42 -16.35 3.77
N GLY A 49 4.61 -15.91 2.81
CA GLY A 49 5.11 -15.28 1.57
C GLY A 49 4.05 -14.52 0.77
N LEU A 50 4.51 -13.62 -0.13
CA LEU A 50 3.65 -12.77 -0.97
C LEU A 50 2.86 -13.57 -2.01
N GLU A 51 3.32 -14.75 -2.39
CA GLU A 51 2.64 -15.69 -3.26
C GLU A 51 1.30 -16.18 -2.67
N HIS A 52 1.16 -16.13 -1.34
CA HIS A 52 -0.07 -16.44 -0.63
C HIS A 52 -1.02 -15.24 -0.53
N VAL A 53 -0.62 -14.06 -1.02
CA VAL A 53 -1.44 -12.84 -0.97
C VAL A 53 -1.90 -12.47 -2.38
N LYS A 54 -3.20 -12.61 -2.62
CA LYS A 54 -3.87 -12.17 -3.86
C LYS A 54 -4.41 -10.77 -3.69
N CYS A 55 -4.24 -9.94 -4.71
CA CYS A 55 -4.57 -8.53 -4.70
C CYS A 55 -5.39 -8.22 -5.96
N ASP A 56 -6.60 -7.69 -5.81
CA ASP A 56 -7.39 -7.18 -6.94
C ASP A 56 -7.04 -5.72 -7.18
N ASP A 57 -6.03 -5.48 -8.02
CA ASP A 57 -5.50 -4.15 -8.34
C ASP A 57 -6.07 -3.56 -9.64
N SER A 58 -7.07 -4.23 -10.25
CA SER A 58 -7.64 -3.86 -11.56
C SER A 58 -8.19 -2.42 -11.63
N MET A 59 -8.58 -1.86 -10.49
CA MET A 59 -9.18 -0.53 -10.36
C MET A 59 -8.30 0.48 -9.64
N ILE A 60 -7.07 0.11 -9.27
CA ILE A 60 -6.23 0.88 -8.34
C ILE A 60 -5.93 2.30 -8.83
N ASP A 61 -5.77 2.49 -10.15
CA ASP A 61 -5.47 3.79 -10.76
C ASP A 61 -6.73 4.67 -10.94
N LYS A 62 -7.89 4.18 -10.51
CA LYS A 62 -9.17 4.90 -10.53
C LYS A 62 -9.69 5.22 -9.15
N LEU A 63 -9.00 4.78 -8.08
CA LEU A 63 -9.45 4.97 -6.70
C LEU A 63 -8.65 6.05 -5.99
N CYS A 64 -9.37 6.91 -5.26
CA CYS A 64 -8.75 7.87 -4.36
C CYS A 64 -8.00 7.13 -3.24
N HIS A 65 -6.74 7.48 -2.99
CA HIS A 65 -5.90 6.89 -1.94
C HIS A 65 -6.47 7.09 -0.52
N VAL A 66 -7.28 8.12 -0.30
CA VAL A 66 -7.81 8.44 1.04
C VAL A 66 -9.19 7.86 1.26
N CYS A 67 -10.13 8.10 0.34
CA CYS A 67 -11.54 7.77 0.56
C CYS A 67 -12.07 6.64 -0.33
N GLY A 68 -11.24 6.09 -1.21
CA GLY A 68 -11.63 4.98 -2.09
C GLY A 68 -12.67 5.33 -3.16
N LYS A 69 -13.04 6.61 -3.32
CA LYS A 69 -13.96 7.02 -4.39
C LYS A 69 -13.34 6.75 -5.76
N GLU A 70 -14.14 6.15 -6.62
CA GLU A 70 -13.78 5.91 -8.01
C GLU A 70 -13.97 7.17 -8.86
N ALA A 71 -13.01 7.47 -9.75
CA ALA A 71 -13.17 8.44 -10.81
C ALA A 71 -12.44 8.01 -12.08
N LYS A 72 -12.91 8.47 -13.24
CA LYS A 72 -12.25 8.21 -14.53
C LYS A 72 -10.83 8.76 -14.59
N THR A 73 -10.59 9.88 -13.92
CA THR A 73 -9.29 10.55 -13.87
C THR A 73 -9.09 11.13 -12.48
N LEU A 74 -7.96 10.81 -11.85
CA LEU A 74 -7.58 11.34 -10.56
C LEU A 74 -6.24 12.10 -10.68
N PRO A 75 -6.14 13.35 -10.20
CA PRO A 75 -4.86 14.03 -10.10
C PRO A 75 -3.91 13.25 -9.18
N ALA A 76 -2.69 13.04 -9.67
CA ALA A 76 -1.61 12.43 -8.92
C ALA A 76 -0.85 13.46 -8.08
N CYS A 77 -0.29 13.02 -6.96
CA CYS A 77 0.70 13.79 -6.20
C CYS A 77 1.79 14.29 -7.14
N SER A 78 2.05 15.61 -7.14
CA SER A 78 3.05 16.22 -8.03
C SER A 78 4.47 15.76 -7.74
N GLY A 79 4.77 15.35 -6.50
CA GLY A 79 6.09 14.90 -6.06
C GLY A 79 6.40 13.46 -6.48
N CYS A 80 5.57 12.51 -6.04
CA CYS A 80 5.82 11.08 -6.25
C CYS A 80 5.12 10.47 -7.46
N LYS A 81 4.07 11.11 -7.99
CA LYS A 81 3.21 10.62 -9.09
C LYS A 81 2.51 9.28 -8.84
N MET A 82 2.61 8.71 -7.63
CA MET A 82 1.99 7.42 -7.28
C MET A 82 0.65 7.55 -6.58
N ALA A 83 0.51 8.50 -5.65
CA ALA A 83 -0.74 8.68 -4.92
C ALA A 83 -1.75 9.50 -5.74
N LEU A 84 -3.01 9.05 -5.75
CA LEU A 84 -4.10 9.59 -6.56
C LEU A 84 -5.22 10.10 -5.66
N TYR A 85 -5.78 11.27 -5.97
CA TYR A 85 -6.76 11.92 -5.11
C TYR A 85 -7.98 12.40 -5.87
N CYS A 86 -9.17 12.28 -5.28
CA CYS A 86 -10.38 12.85 -5.87
C CYS A 86 -10.51 14.37 -5.62
N SER A 87 -9.75 14.92 -4.67
CA SER A 87 -9.80 16.34 -4.31
C SER A 87 -8.53 16.80 -3.58
N LYS A 88 -8.36 18.12 -3.45
CA LYS A 88 -7.24 18.72 -2.69
C LYS A 88 -7.32 18.42 -1.19
N GLU A 89 -8.53 18.23 -0.67
CA GLU A 89 -8.79 17.87 0.72
C GLU A 89 -8.25 16.47 1.00
N CYS A 90 -8.53 15.49 0.13
CA CYS A 90 -7.96 14.15 0.23
C CYS A 90 -6.42 14.20 0.16
N GLN A 91 -5.84 15.02 -0.73
CA GLN A 91 -4.38 15.17 -0.78
C GLN A 91 -3.81 15.74 0.53
N LYS A 92 -4.48 16.71 1.17
CA LYS A 92 -4.04 17.29 2.45
C LYS A 92 -4.15 16.29 3.60
N ILE A 93 -5.21 15.48 3.64
CA ILE A 93 -5.37 14.42 4.64
C ILE A 93 -4.25 13.40 4.48
N ASP A 94 -3.98 12.95 3.25
CA ASP A 94 -2.89 12.02 2.97
C ASP A 94 -1.54 12.59 3.43
N TRP A 95 -1.27 13.86 3.10
CA TRP A 95 -0.04 14.56 3.47
C TRP A 95 0.18 14.63 4.98
N ASN A 96 -0.80 15.17 5.73
CA ASN A 96 -0.61 15.54 7.13
C ASN A 96 -1.02 14.44 8.11
N GLU A 97 -2.06 13.66 7.79
CA GLU A 97 -2.68 12.72 8.73
C GLU A 97 -2.26 11.28 8.46
N LEU A 98 -2.01 10.92 7.19
CA LEU A 98 -1.63 9.56 6.78
C LEU A 98 -0.13 9.44 6.46
N ASN A 99 0.66 10.45 6.84
CA ASN A 99 2.13 10.46 6.74
C ASN A 99 2.66 10.33 5.28
N HIS A 100 1.91 10.80 4.28
CA HIS A 100 2.44 10.85 2.91
C HIS A 100 3.68 11.74 2.83
N GLU A 101 3.77 12.79 3.63
CA GLU A 101 4.97 13.65 3.72
C GLU A 101 6.26 12.84 3.94
N GLY A 102 6.26 11.95 4.93
CA GLY A 102 7.42 11.15 5.30
C GLY A 102 7.82 10.12 4.23
N ILE A 103 6.86 9.64 3.44
CA ILE A 103 7.09 8.57 2.44
C ILE A 103 7.16 9.06 0.99
N CYS A 104 6.76 10.31 0.70
CA CYS A 104 6.63 10.84 -0.66
C CYS A 104 7.94 10.74 -1.45
N LYS A 105 9.08 11.05 -0.82
CA LYS A 105 10.40 10.96 -1.46
C LYS A 105 10.76 9.51 -1.82
N HIS A 106 10.43 8.56 -0.95
CA HIS A 106 10.66 7.14 -1.21
C HIS A 106 9.78 6.66 -2.36
N LEU A 107 8.49 7.00 -2.35
CA LEU A 107 7.56 6.72 -3.46
C LEU A 107 8.08 7.28 -4.79
N LYS A 108 8.59 8.52 -4.80
CA LYS A 108 9.20 9.11 -6.00
C LYS A 108 10.41 8.29 -6.50
N MET A 109 11.28 7.84 -5.59
CA MET A 109 12.44 7.04 -5.96
C MET A 109 12.00 5.72 -6.61
N TYR A 110 10.99 5.05 -6.05
CA TYR A 110 10.45 3.81 -6.61
C TYR A 110 9.74 4.03 -7.94
N ALA A 111 8.99 5.12 -8.10
CA ALA A 111 8.35 5.46 -9.37
C ALA A 111 9.35 5.60 -10.52
N ASN A 112 10.57 6.04 -10.25
CA ASN A 112 11.64 6.17 -11.25
C ASN A 112 12.37 4.85 -11.57
N LEU A 113 12.13 3.80 -10.79
CA LEU A 113 12.69 2.45 -11.02
C LEU A 113 11.77 1.58 -11.88
N LEU A 114 10.66 2.15 -12.37
CA LEU A 114 9.61 1.52 -13.16
C LEU A 114 9.63 2.01 -14.60
#